data_AF-A0A850LS20-F1
#
_entry.id   AF-A0A850LS20-F1
#
_cell.length_a   1.000
_cell.length_b   1.000
_cell.length_c   1.000
_cell.angle_alpha   90.00
_cell.angle_beta   90.00
_cell.angle_gamma   90.00
#
_symmetry.space_group_name_H-M   'P 1'
#
loop_
_entity.id
_entity.type
_entity.pdbx_description
1 polymer ?
#
loop_
_entity_poly.entity_id
_entity_poly.type
_entity_poly.pdbx_seq_one_letter_code
_entity_poly.pdbx_strand_id
1 'polypeptide(L)'
;MAGIEQKNIDELLNSITETDDLDENSEIFIIEEKIYKPPRKPILKFNIPYKSPVVKSENLIYNPESNICCSEEKVVVRDLNNYMKYISRNNKKQI
;
A
#
# COMPACT_ATOMS: atom_id res chain seq x y z
N MET A 1 -44.61 -38.97 -4.84
CA MET A 1 -44.71 -38.29 -3.53
C MET A 1 -46.05 -37.57 -3.53
N ALA A 2 -47.03 -38.05 -2.78
CA ALA A 2 -48.30 -37.35 -2.62
C ALA A 2 -48.08 -36.24 -1.57
N GLY A 3 -48.14 -34.98 -2.01
CA GLY A 3 -48.07 -33.81 -1.13
C GLY A 3 -49.44 -33.53 -0.50
N ILE A 4 -49.44 -32.88 0.66
CA ILE A 4 -50.66 -32.41 1.31
C ILE A 4 -51.32 -31.37 0.40
N GLU A 5 -52.63 -31.48 0.19
CA GLU A 5 -53.39 -30.54 -0.63
C GLU A 5 -53.41 -29.15 0.01
N GLN A 6 -53.16 -28.12 -0.79
CA GLN A 6 -53.00 -26.74 -0.32
C GLN A 6 -54.23 -26.20 0.42
N LYS A 7 -55.42 -26.70 0.08
CA LYS A 7 -56.68 -26.37 0.77
C LYS A 7 -56.65 -26.73 2.26
N ASN A 8 -56.02 -27.85 2.62
CA ASN A 8 -55.93 -28.28 4.02
C ASN A 8 -54.98 -27.39 4.83
N ILE A 9 -53.98 -26.79 4.17
CA ILE A 9 -53.04 -25.86 4.79
C ILE A 9 -53.74 -24.53 5.05
N ASP A 10 -54.50 -24.05 4.07
CA ASP A 10 -55.23 -22.78 4.17
C ASP A 10 -56.32 -22.83 5.25
N GLU A 11 -57.05 -23.95 5.37
CA GLU A 11 -58.06 -24.15 6.41
C GLU A 11 -57.43 -24.19 7.81
N LEU A 12 -56.27 -24.83 7.97
CA LEU A 12 -55.53 -24.85 9.24
C LEU A 12 -55.07 -23.45 9.65
N LEU A 13 -54.53 -22.67 8.71
CA LEU A 13 -54.06 -21.31 8.99
C LEU A 13 -55.21 -20.37 9.38
N ASN A 14 -56.36 -20.47 8.72
CA ASN A 14 -57.52 -19.65 9.05
C ASN A 14 -58.10 -20.00 10.44
N SER A 15 -58.05 -21.28 10.83
CA SER A 15 -58.48 -21.68 12.18
C SER A 15 -57.62 -21.09 13.31
N ILE A 16 -56.34 -20.82 13.03
CA ILE A 16 -55.41 -20.21 13.99
C ILE A 16 -55.70 -18.71 14.13
N THR A 17 -56.04 -18.03 13.03
CA THR A 17 -56.31 -16.58 13.07
C THR A 17 -57.66 -16.22 13.68
N GLU A 18 -58.62 -17.15 13.72
CA GLU A 18 -59.93 -16.91 14.33
C GLU A 18 -59.93 -17.04 15.87
N THR A 19 -58.87 -17.62 16.47
CA THR A 19 -58.78 -17.81 17.94
C THR A 19 -58.00 -16.74 18.69
N ASP A 20 -57.34 -15.81 17.99
CA ASP A 20 -56.47 -14.80 18.62
C ASP A 20 -57.18 -13.47 18.95
N ASP A 21 -58.47 -13.35 18.67
CA ASP A 21 -59.28 -12.18 19.06
C ASP A 21 -60.02 -12.42 20.39
N LEU A 22 -59.27 -12.70 21.48
CA LEU A 22 -59.78 -12.56 22.85
C LEU A 22 -58.72 -12.06 23.84
N ASP A 23 -59.02 -10.87 24.34
CA ASP A 23 -58.67 -10.27 25.65
C ASP A 23 -57.35 -9.51 25.86
N GLU A 24 -57.56 -8.25 26.24
CA GLU A 24 -56.65 -7.20 26.66
C GLU A 24 -55.74 -7.61 27.83
N ASN A 25 -54.50 -7.10 27.82
CA ASN A 25 -53.48 -7.13 28.91
C ASN A 25 -52.50 -8.32 28.97
N SER A 26 -51.65 -8.49 27.95
CA SER A 26 -50.37 -9.17 28.15
C SER A 26 -49.21 -8.21 27.97
N GLU A 27 -48.45 -8.03 29.05
CA GLU A 27 -47.18 -7.30 29.07
C GLU A 27 -46.27 -7.82 27.95
N ILE A 28 -45.72 -6.91 27.14
CA ILE A 28 -44.78 -7.21 26.08
C ILE A 28 -43.49 -7.75 26.73
N PHE A 29 -43.40 -9.07 26.86
CA PHE A 29 -42.14 -9.73 27.17
C PHE A 29 -41.24 -9.63 25.92
N ILE A 30 -40.38 -8.61 25.89
CA ILE A 30 -39.30 -8.51 24.90
C ILE A 30 -38.29 -9.62 25.24
N ILE A 31 -38.41 -10.74 24.55
CA ILE A 31 -37.38 -11.79 24.57
C ILE A 31 -36.21 -11.27 23.75
N GLU A 32 -35.23 -10.67 24.40
CA GLU A 32 -33.93 -10.36 23.78
C GLU A 32 -33.21 -11.68 23.46
N GLU A 33 -33.42 -12.22 22.26
CA GLU A 33 -32.59 -13.29 21.72
C GLU A 33 -31.14 -12.80 21.62
N LYS A 34 -30.31 -13.18 22.59
CA LYS A 34 -28.87 -12.92 22.55
C LYS A 34 -28.25 -13.80 21.46
N ILE A 35 -28.18 -13.26 20.24
CA ILE A 35 -27.47 -13.87 19.12
C ILE A 35 -26.02 -14.14 19.54
N TYR A 36 -25.66 -15.42 19.67
CA TYR A 36 -24.29 -15.83 19.96
C TYR A 36 -23.36 -15.41 18.82
N LYS A 37 -22.40 -14.54 19.13
CA LYS A 37 -21.30 -14.20 18.22
C LYS A 37 -20.05 -14.93 18.70
N PRO A 38 -19.47 -15.85 17.91
CA PRO A 38 -18.25 -16.53 18.31
C PRO A 38 -17.12 -15.50 18.47
N PRO A 39 -16.24 -15.67 19.48
CA PRO A 39 -15.11 -14.78 19.67
C PRO A 39 -14.22 -14.81 18.42
N ARG A 40 -13.97 -13.64 17.83
CA ARG A 40 -13.06 -13.50 16.68
C ARG A 40 -11.68 -13.96 17.15
N LYS A 41 -11.16 -15.05 16.55
CA LYS A 41 -9.78 -15.48 16.78
C LYS A 41 -8.85 -14.30 16.45
N PRO A 42 -7.88 -13.94 17.31
CA PRO A 42 -6.93 -12.91 16.97
C PRO A 42 -6.11 -13.41 15.78
N ILE A 43 -6.21 -12.69 14.66
CA ILE A 43 -5.31 -12.87 13.54
C ILE A 43 -3.94 -12.45 14.09
N LEU A 44 -3.02 -13.40 14.26
CA LEU A 44 -1.61 -13.14 14.53
C LEU A 44 -1.03 -12.41 13.31
N LYS A 45 -1.26 -11.11 13.25
CA LYS A 45 -0.57 -10.24 12.32
C LYS A 45 0.85 -10.11 12.86
N PHE A 46 1.81 -10.59 12.09
CA PHE A 46 3.21 -10.29 12.33
C PHE A 46 3.38 -8.77 12.25
N ASN A 47 3.33 -8.09 13.40
CA ASN A 47 3.72 -6.69 13.52
C ASN A 47 5.25 -6.65 13.44
N ILE A 48 5.78 -6.87 12.24
CA ILE A 48 7.18 -6.58 11.95
C ILE A 48 7.18 -5.09 11.60
N PRO A 49 7.65 -4.19 12.49
CA PRO A 49 7.85 -2.81 12.09
C PRO A 49 8.96 -2.81 11.04
N TYR A 50 8.60 -2.71 9.76
CA TYR A 50 9.58 -2.43 8.73
C TYR A 50 10.05 -1.00 8.93
N LYS A 51 11.15 -0.85 9.68
CA LYS A 51 11.78 0.44 9.93
C LYS A 51 13.13 0.41 9.23
N SER A 52 13.14 0.84 7.97
CA SER A 52 14.39 1.15 7.29
C SER A 52 15.11 2.27 8.06
N PRO A 53 16.43 2.17 8.24
CA PRO A 53 17.17 3.24 8.89
C PRO A 53 17.04 4.53 8.06
N VAL A 54 16.67 5.62 8.73
CA VAL A 54 16.65 6.96 8.13
C VAL A 54 18.11 7.42 8.04
N VAL A 55 18.71 7.31 6.87
CA VAL A 55 20.06 7.83 6.60
C VAL A 55 19.94 9.34 6.49
N LYS A 56 20.39 10.07 7.52
CA LYS A 56 20.49 11.54 7.48
C LYS A 56 21.54 11.93 6.44
N SER A 57 21.19 12.81 5.51
CA SER A 57 22.02 13.24 4.38
C SER A 57 23.16 14.19 4.77
N GLU A 58 23.44 14.37 6.06
CA GLU A 58 24.22 15.51 6.57
C GLU A 58 25.72 15.48 6.20
N ASN A 59 26.24 14.40 5.59
CA ASN A 59 27.65 14.33 5.16
C ASN A 59 27.88 13.56 3.85
N LEU A 60 27.04 13.79 2.83
CA LEU A 60 27.36 13.27 1.49
C LEU A 60 28.38 14.21 0.82
N ILE A 61 29.67 13.90 0.95
CA ILE A 61 30.71 14.54 0.13
C ILE A 61 30.55 14.00 -1.29
N TYR A 62 30.02 14.83 -2.18
CA TYR A 62 29.96 14.50 -3.60
C TYR A 62 31.39 14.39 -4.14
N ASN A 63 31.80 13.18 -4.49
CA ASN A 63 33.05 12.92 -5.21
C ASN A 63 32.69 12.82 -6.71
N PRO A 64 32.74 13.94 -7.47
CA PRO A 64 32.49 13.86 -8.90
C PRO A 64 33.47 12.90 -9.52
N GLU A 65 32.97 12.02 -10.39
CA GLU A 65 33.85 11.24 -11.25
C GLU A 65 34.72 12.22 -12.04
N SER A 66 36.03 11.95 -12.07
CA SER A 66 36.93 12.75 -12.91
C SER A 66 36.40 12.67 -14.34
N ASN A 67 35.99 13.80 -14.91
CA ASN A 67 35.57 13.86 -16.30
C ASN A 67 36.66 13.16 -17.12
N ILE A 68 36.30 12.06 -17.80
CA ILE A 68 37.15 11.37 -18.76
C ILE A 68 37.28 12.32 -19.95
N CYS A 69 38.03 13.40 -19.76
CA CYS A 69 38.36 14.36 -20.79
C CYS A 69 39.52 13.73 -21.55
N CYS A 70 39.34 13.53 -22.87
CA CYS A 70 40.43 13.09 -23.74
C CYS A 70 41.68 13.92 -23.43
N SER A 71 42.76 13.26 -23.01
CA SER A 71 44.03 13.90 -22.73
C SER A 71 44.62 14.39 -24.06
N GLU A 72 44.23 15.59 -24.49
CA GLU A 72 44.93 16.29 -25.55
C GLU A 72 46.37 16.50 -25.10
N GLU A 73 47.34 15.99 -25.87
CA GLU A 73 48.75 16.22 -25.59
C GLU A 73 49.07 17.72 -25.70
N LYS A 74 49.16 18.38 -24.54
CA LYS A 74 49.50 19.80 -24.41
C LYS A 74 50.84 19.96 -23.73
N VAL A 75 51.65 20.89 -24.24
CA VAL A 75 52.86 21.37 -23.58
C VAL A 75 52.52 22.66 -22.85
N VAL A 76 52.85 22.73 -21.56
CA VAL A 76 52.72 23.94 -20.76
C VAL A 76 54.05 24.71 -20.85
N VAL A 77 54.00 25.94 -21.35
CA VAL A 77 55.17 26.82 -21.46
C VAL A 77 54.92 28.10 -20.68
N ARG A 78 55.97 28.60 -20.02
CA ARG A 78 55.96 29.88 -19.34
C ARG A 78 56.78 30.88 -20.14
N ASP A 79 56.18 32.02 -20.46
CA ASP A 79 56.86 33.08 -21.19
C ASP A 79 57.77 33.91 -20.28
N LEU A 80 58.67 34.69 -20.88
CA LEU A 80 59.53 35.67 -20.18
C LEU A 80 58.70 36.72 -19.41
N ASN A 81 57.50 37.01 -19.89
CA ASN A 81 56.53 37.89 -19.24
C ASN A 81 55.69 37.18 -18.16
N ASN A 82 56.10 35.97 -17.74
CA ASN A 82 55.49 35.19 -16.68
C ASN A 82 54.07 34.64 -16.96
N TYR A 83 53.60 34.72 -18.21
CA TYR A 83 52.32 34.16 -18.62
C TYR A 83 52.42 32.65 -18.90
N MET A 84 51.33 31.93 -18.62
CA MET A 84 51.18 30.51 -18.92
C MET A 84 50.50 30.32 -20.28
N LYS A 85 51.07 29.45 -21.11
CA LYS A 85 50.51 29.08 -22.41
C LYS A 85 50.42 27.56 -22.55
N TYR A 86 49.34 27.10 -23.18
CA TYR A 86 49.09 25.71 -23.51
C TYR A 86 49.20 25.51 -25.02
N ILE A 87 50.19 24.73 -25.46
CA ILE A 87 50.45 24.48 -26.89
C ILE A 87 50.04 23.04 -27.22
N SER A 88 49.13 22.86 -28.19
CA SER A 88 48.72 21.53 -28.67
C SER A 88 49.78 20.95 -29.62
N ARG A 89 50.09 19.65 -29.49
CA ARG A 89 51.07 18.96 -30.34
C ARG A 89 50.58 18.59 -31.75
N ASN A 90 49.37 18.98 -32.16
CA ASN A 90 48.84 18.65 -33.48
C ASN A 90 49.46 19.51 -34.61
N ASN A 91 50.71 19.23 -34.95
CA ASN A 91 51.31 19.61 -36.23
C ASN A 91 51.71 18.34 -36.98
N LYS A 92 50.71 17.64 -37.54
CA LYS A 92 50.97 16.74 -38.67
C LYS A 92 51.48 17.63 -39.81
N LYS A 93 52.79 17.59 -40.05
CA LYS A 93 53.39 18.09 -41.29
C LYS A 93 52.58 17.51 -42.45
N GLN A 94 51.87 18.35 -43.18
CA GLN A 94 51.47 18.02 -44.54
C GLN A 94 52.77 18.01 -45.36
N ILE A 95 53.19 16.81 -45.75
CA ILE A 95 54.17 16.57 -46.82
C ILE A 95 53.35 16.16 -48.03
#